data_AF-A0A1I7H0P2-F1
#
_entry.id   AF-A0A1I7H0P2-F1
#
_cell.length_a   1.000
_cell.length_b   1.000
_cell.length_c   1.000
_cell.angle_alpha   90.00
_cell.angle_beta   90.00
_cell.angle_gamma   90.00
#
_symmetry.space_group_name_H-M   'P 1'
#
loop_
_entity.id
_entity.type
_entity.pdbx_description
1 polymer ?
#
loop_
_entity_poly.entity_id
_entity_poly.type
_entity_poly.pdbx_seq_one_letter_code
_entity_poly.pdbx_strand_id
1 'polypeptide(L)'
;MKKYSSYILLLLAGLALGWWLFSPAESTATTEHTHSETSTEQLWTCSMHPQILKTESGDCPICGMELIPAEKGADGLTPEQFTMTENAMALANVQTTVVGDAEDAKGTYTLSGTIQPNEENNAVQVSYFAGRIEKLNVNYTGQTVQKGQVLATMYSPALITAQQELLSAVELKNSQPALYKAVRNKLKLWKLTEAQINSIETSGTVQEYMPVYATVSGTVLDKLVSEGDEVKKGQALLKISNLNTVWAAFDLYENTLGSLEKGQQLSITTAAYPGKTFEGTVAFIDPVLNNTTRTVTARVTLNNKENRWKPGMFVEAKVQTANTTTETLTIPASSVLWTGKRSVVYVKVPGTQPIFEMREVTLGPKLADSYEITSGLTAGEEIVTHGAFTVDAAAQLQGKPSMMHQPKAATENAFSLENEQSLKVAPKFVAQLEEVYKAYLPLKDALVNDDSAKAKASVSQLKSAINAVDMSLLKQSEAHEIWMSTKRELLDQLQQFQQKVDLKEQRKLFIPISENIITLAQTFGATETAYVQFCPMADNNKGAYWLSDETEIKNPYFGASMLTCGNVAKTITSK
;
A
#
# COMPACT_ATOMS: atom_id res chain seq x y z
N MET A 1 -58.85 75.35 -33.17
CA MET A 1 -59.08 73.89 -33.29
C MET A 1 -58.45 73.37 -34.58
N LYS A 2 -57.30 72.66 -34.51
CA LYS A 2 -56.73 71.72 -35.53
C LYS A 2 -55.21 71.46 -35.39
N LYS A 3 -54.44 72.23 -34.61
CA LYS A 3 -52.96 72.02 -34.48
C LYS A 3 -52.46 71.22 -33.27
N TYR A 4 -53.28 70.96 -32.26
CA TYR A 4 -52.89 70.15 -31.08
C TYR A 4 -53.60 68.78 -30.99
N SER A 5 -54.53 68.50 -31.92
CA SER A 5 -55.28 67.25 -31.94
C SER A 5 -54.42 66.05 -32.31
N SER A 6 -53.36 66.23 -33.12
CA SER A 6 -52.45 65.16 -33.55
C SER A 6 -51.49 64.73 -32.45
N TYR A 7 -51.03 65.66 -31.61
CA TYR A 7 -50.12 65.36 -30.49
C TYR A 7 -50.82 64.62 -29.35
N ILE A 8 -52.09 64.94 -29.08
CA ILE A 8 -52.91 64.23 -28.08
C ILE A 8 -53.19 62.79 -28.53
N LEU A 9 -53.40 62.59 -29.83
CA LEU A 9 -53.67 61.26 -30.41
C LEU A 9 -52.43 60.36 -30.39
N LEU A 10 -51.24 60.92 -30.62
CA LEU A 10 -49.96 60.23 -30.47
C LEU A 10 -49.66 59.85 -29.01
N LEU A 11 -49.99 60.72 -28.05
CA LEU A 11 -49.79 60.46 -26.63
C LEU A 11 -50.75 59.38 -26.10
N LEU A 12 -52.00 59.39 -26.56
CA LEU A 12 -52.98 58.34 -26.26
C LEU A 12 -52.62 57.00 -26.90
N ALA A 13 -52.09 57.01 -28.13
CA ALA A 13 -51.59 55.79 -28.78
C ALA A 13 -50.37 55.20 -28.05
N GLY A 14 -49.46 56.06 -27.56
CA GLY A 14 -48.31 55.64 -26.75
C GLY A 14 -48.71 55.04 -25.41
N LEU A 15 -49.69 55.63 -24.72
CA LEU A 15 -50.25 55.08 -23.47
C LEU A 15 -50.98 53.76 -23.70
N ALA A 16 -51.73 53.61 -24.80
CA ALA A 16 -52.43 52.37 -25.13
C ALA A 16 -51.46 51.23 -25.47
N LEU A 17 -50.37 51.52 -26.20
CA LEU A 17 -49.31 50.56 -26.50
C LEU A 17 -48.51 50.16 -25.25
N GLY A 18 -48.25 51.12 -24.34
CA GLY A 18 -47.62 50.83 -23.05
C GLY A 18 -48.47 49.94 -22.15
N TRP A 19 -49.79 50.14 -22.15
CA TRP A 19 -50.71 49.31 -21.37
C TRP A 19 -50.84 47.89 -21.94
N TRP A 20 -50.83 47.74 -23.27
CA TRP A 20 -50.91 46.42 -23.92
C TRP A 20 -49.64 45.56 -23.76
N LEU A 21 -48.46 46.18 -23.68
CA LEU A 21 -47.18 45.48 -23.48
C LEU A 21 -46.87 45.14 -22.01
N PHE A 22 -47.49 45.81 -21.04
CA PHE A 22 -47.19 45.65 -19.61
C PHE A 22 -48.37 45.17 -18.75
N SER A 23 -49.48 44.70 -19.35
CA SER A 23 -50.56 44.08 -18.59
C SER A 23 -50.09 42.75 -17.96
N PRO A 24 -50.17 42.58 -16.63
CA PRO A 24 -49.85 41.32 -15.97
C PRO A 24 -50.93 40.29 -16.27
N ALA A 25 -50.54 39.10 -16.71
CA ALA A 25 -51.43 37.96 -16.81
C ALA A 25 -51.71 37.40 -15.40
N GLU A 26 -52.85 37.77 -14.81
CA GLU A 26 -53.43 37.04 -13.69
C GLU A 26 -54.08 35.75 -14.23
N SER A 27 -53.37 34.62 -14.07
CA SER A 27 -53.97 33.29 -14.12
C SER A 27 -54.49 32.93 -12.72
N THR A 28 -55.75 33.27 -12.44
CA THR A 28 -56.51 32.70 -11.34
C THR A 28 -56.99 31.30 -11.74
N ALA A 29 -56.16 30.30 -11.47
CA ALA A 29 -56.63 28.94 -11.28
C ALA A 29 -56.90 28.75 -9.78
N THR A 30 -58.17 28.66 -9.43
CA THR A 30 -58.65 28.24 -8.11
C THR A 30 -58.17 26.83 -7.81
N THR A 31 -57.12 26.71 -7.00
CA THR A 31 -56.81 25.49 -6.27
C THR A 31 -57.48 25.55 -4.91
N GLU A 32 -58.48 24.70 -4.71
CA GLU A 32 -58.97 24.33 -3.39
C GLU A 32 -57.78 23.90 -2.52
N HIS A 33 -57.54 24.61 -1.42
CA HIS A 33 -56.67 24.14 -0.36
C HIS A 33 -57.37 22.98 0.35
N THR A 34 -57.26 21.78 -0.21
CA THR A 34 -57.35 20.57 0.61
C THR A 34 -56.05 20.51 1.38
N HIS A 35 -56.09 20.85 2.67
CA HIS A 35 -55.00 20.59 3.59
C HIS A 35 -54.84 19.06 3.71
N SER A 36 -54.06 18.47 2.81
CA SER A 36 -53.35 17.23 3.11
C SER A 36 -52.12 17.65 3.90
N GLU A 37 -52.23 17.64 5.22
CA GLU A 37 -51.05 17.63 6.09
C GLU A 37 -50.19 16.43 5.70
N THR A 38 -49.13 16.72 4.94
CA THR A 38 -47.94 15.89 4.96
C THR A 38 -46.88 16.81 5.53
N SER A 39 -46.63 16.66 6.82
CA SER A 39 -45.60 17.37 7.57
C SER A 39 -44.23 17.02 6.97
N THR A 40 -43.77 17.80 5.99
CA THR A 40 -42.36 17.77 5.60
C THR A 40 -41.60 18.62 6.60
N GLU A 41 -40.95 17.97 7.56
CA GLU A 41 -40.01 18.63 8.48
C GLU A 41 -38.89 19.28 7.67
N GLN A 42 -38.86 20.62 7.65
CA GLN A 42 -37.84 21.38 6.94
C GLN A 42 -36.61 21.54 7.83
N LEU A 43 -35.50 20.93 7.44
CA LEU A 43 -34.23 20.97 8.18
C LEU A 43 -33.44 22.27 7.92
N TRP A 44 -32.73 22.74 8.93
CA TRP A 44 -31.94 23.98 8.94
C TRP A 44 -30.46 23.68 9.24
N THR A 45 -29.54 24.33 8.53
CA THR A 45 -28.08 24.13 8.63
C THR A 45 -27.29 25.43 8.72
N CYS A 46 -26.05 25.37 9.23
CA CYS A 46 -25.16 26.53 9.34
C CYS A 46 -24.14 26.54 8.19
N SER A 47 -24.00 27.66 7.47
CA SER A 47 -23.06 27.80 6.35
C SER A 47 -21.60 27.51 6.70
N MET A 48 -21.20 27.71 7.97
CA MET A 48 -19.85 27.39 8.45
C MET A 48 -19.74 26.06 9.19
N HIS A 49 -20.86 25.50 9.67
CA HIS A 49 -20.91 24.21 10.35
C HIS A 49 -22.03 23.37 9.76
N PRO A 50 -21.88 22.88 8.51
CA PRO A 50 -22.97 22.17 7.81
C PRO A 50 -23.46 20.90 8.51
N GLN A 51 -22.65 20.39 9.45
CA GLN A 51 -22.94 19.25 10.32
C GLN A 51 -24.08 19.51 11.32
N ILE A 52 -24.45 20.77 11.56
CA ILE A 52 -25.58 21.10 12.43
C ILE A 52 -26.85 21.05 11.59
N LEU A 53 -27.68 20.02 11.79
CA LEU A 53 -29.02 19.91 11.21
C LEU A 53 -30.05 20.03 12.34
N LYS A 54 -30.92 21.03 12.27
CA LYS A 54 -32.03 21.22 13.22
C LYS A 54 -33.37 21.19 12.49
N THR A 55 -34.42 20.73 13.17
CA THR A 55 -35.81 20.74 12.66
C THR A 55 -36.46 22.12 12.75
N GLU A 56 -35.83 23.08 13.41
CA GLU A 56 -36.31 24.45 13.60
C GLU A 56 -35.23 25.50 13.29
N SER A 57 -35.66 26.69 12.86
CA SER A 57 -34.80 27.86 12.66
C SER A 57 -34.23 28.34 14.00
N GLY A 58 -32.98 28.79 14.02
CA GLY A 58 -32.35 29.35 15.22
C GLY A 58 -30.85 29.55 15.00
N ASP A 59 -30.10 29.78 16.09
CA ASP A 59 -28.66 29.99 15.98
C ASP A 59 -27.85 28.67 16.02
N CYS A 60 -26.75 28.66 15.27
CA CYS A 60 -25.76 27.59 15.30
C CYS A 60 -25.11 27.53 16.71
N PRO A 61 -25.15 26.37 17.40
CA PRO A 61 -24.60 26.23 18.75
C PRO A 61 -23.06 26.30 18.80
N ILE A 62 -22.38 26.23 17.66
CA ILE A 62 -20.90 26.30 17.58
C ILE A 62 -20.44 27.74 17.38
N CYS A 63 -21.03 28.48 16.43
CA CYS A 63 -20.56 29.81 16.04
C CYS A 63 -21.57 30.95 16.22
N GLY A 64 -22.79 30.66 16.68
CA GLY A 64 -23.81 31.68 16.97
C GLY A 64 -24.38 32.40 15.75
N MET A 65 -24.18 31.89 14.53
CA MET A 65 -24.79 32.44 13.32
C MET A 65 -26.15 31.80 13.05
N GLU A 66 -27.08 32.56 12.49
CA GLU A 66 -28.42 32.11 12.11
C GLU A 66 -28.35 30.94 11.12
N LEU A 67 -29.12 29.89 11.41
CA LEU A 67 -29.24 28.72 10.54
C LEU A 67 -30.05 29.09 9.29
N ILE A 68 -29.64 28.54 8.16
CA ILE A 68 -30.31 28.69 6.86
C ILE A 68 -31.03 27.38 6.49
N PRO A 69 -32.08 27.40 5.65
CA PRO A 69 -32.76 26.18 5.22
C PRO A 69 -31.78 25.25 4.49
N ALA A 70 -31.72 23.97 4.88
CA ALA A 70 -30.91 22.97 4.18
C ALA A 70 -31.56 22.64 2.83
N GLU A 71 -30.75 22.55 1.77
CA GLU A 71 -31.23 22.10 0.46
C GLU A 71 -31.74 20.66 0.56
N LYS A 72 -32.95 20.40 0.06
CA LYS A 72 -33.50 19.04 0.00
C LYS A 72 -32.60 18.18 -0.88
N GLY A 73 -31.97 17.17 -0.29
CA GLY A 73 -31.45 16.02 -1.06
C GLY A 73 -32.60 15.34 -1.79
N ALA A 74 -32.33 14.81 -2.98
CA ALA A 74 -33.34 14.10 -3.78
C ALA A 74 -34.05 13.03 -2.94
N ASP A 75 -35.38 12.96 -3.05
CA ASP A 75 -36.21 11.99 -2.33
C ASP A 75 -35.70 10.55 -2.58
N GLY A 76 -35.46 9.79 -1.50
CA GLY A 76 -35.09 8.36 -1.56
C GLY A 76 -33.62 8.00 -1.34
N LEU A 77 -32.75 8.96 -1.00
CA LEU A 77 -31.34 8.68 -0.66
C LEU A 77 -31.18 8.22 0.79
N THR A 78 -30.26 7.29 1.04
CA THR A 78 -29.87 6.91 2.41
C THR A 78 -29.12 8.06 3.10
N PRO A 79 -29.02 8.07 4.45
CA PRO A 79 -28.27 9.10 5.18
C PRO A 79 -26.81 9.25 4.72
N GLU A 80 -26.21 8.16 4.21
CA GLU A 80 -24.82 8.06 3.79
C GLU A 80 -24.60 8.42 2.31
N GLN A 81 -25.68 8.54 1.53
CA GLN A 81 -25.63 8.84 0.11
C GLN A 81 -25.86 10.32 -0.17
N PHE A 82 -25.23 10.79 -1.26
CA PHE A 82 -25.41 12.13 -1.78
C PHE A 82 -25.30 12.19 -3.29
N THR A 83 -25.92 13.21 -3.88
CA THR A 83 -25.96 13.40 -5.33
C THR A 83 -25.05 14.54 -5.76
N MET A 84 -24.39 14.38 -6.91
CA MET A 84 -23.75 15.47 -7.63
C MET A 84 -24.45 15.66 -8.99
N THR A 85 -24.54 16.90 -9.47
CA THR A 85 -25.06 17.14 -10.83
C THR A 85 -24.02 16.72 -11.87
N GLU A 86 -24.47 16.33 -13.07
CA GLU A 86 -23.55 15.96 -14.17
C GLU A 86 -22.58 17.08 -14.51
N ASN A 87 -23.06 18.34 -14.49
CA ASN A 87 -22.22 19.52 -14.69
C ASN A 87 -21.16 19.66 -13.58
N ALA A 88 -21.51 19.39 -12.32
CA ALA A 88 -20.54 19.43 -11.21
C ALA A 88 -19.47 18.34 -11.35
N MET A 89 -19.85 17.13 -11.77
CA MET A 89 -18.89 16.06 -12.06
C MET A 89 -17.94 16.44 -13.20
N ALA A 90 -18.48 16.99 -14.30
CA ALA A 90 -17.69 17.41 -15.45
C ALA A 90 -16.71 18.53 -15.10
N LEU A 91 -17.15 19.55 -14.35
CA LEU A 91 -16.29 20.65 -13.90
C LEU A 91 -15.20 20.18 -12.92
N ALA A 92 -15.51 19.18 -12.09
CA ALA A 92 -14.56 18.56 -11.17
C ALA A 92 -13.70 17.46 -11.80
N ASN A 93 -13.87 17.19 -13.11
CA ASN A 93 -13.21 16.12 -13.84
C ASN A 93 -13.34 14.74 -13.15
N VAL A 94 -14.50 14.47 -12.52
CA VAL A 94 -14.71 13.23 -11.79
C VAL A 94 -14.80 12.07 -12.78
N GLN A 95 -13.95 11.07 -12.59
CA GLN A 95 -13.93 9.85 -13.41
C GLN A 95 -14.15 8.65 -12.51
N THR A 96 -14.83 7.65 -13.07
CA THR A 96 -15.18 6.42 -12.39
C THR A 96 -14.68 5.20 -13.14
N THR A 97 -14.48 4.09 -12.45
CA THR A 97 -14.01 2.83 -13.03
C THR A 97 -14.67 1.67 -12.31
N VAL A 98 -14.96 0.60 -13.05
CA VAL A 98 -15.55 -0.61 -12.49
C VAL A 98 -14.46 -1.42 -11.78
N VAL A 99 -14.73 -1.83 -10.55
CA VAL A 99 -13.83 -2.62 -9.72
C VAL A 99 -13.71 -4.02 -10.32
N GLY A 100 -12.48 -4.45 -10.60
CA GLY A 100 -12.17 -5.76 -11.18
C GLY A 100 -11.82 -5.73 -12.68
N ASP A 101 -11.97 -4.59 -13.37
CA ASP A 101 -11.64 -4.45 -14.81
C ASP A 101 -10.14 -4.19 -15.08
N ALA A 102 -9.29 -4.41 -14.06
CA ALA A 102 -7.85 -4.20 -14.18
C ALA A 102 -7.17 -5.40 -14.85
N GLU A 103 -7.18 -5.44 -16.19
CA GLU A 103 -6.37 -6.38 -17.00
C GLU A 103 -4.84 -6.26 -16.71
N ASP A 104 -4.40 -5.18 -16.07
CA ASP A 104 -2.98 -4.82 -15.89
C ASP A 104 -2.46 -4.88 -14.44
N ALA A 105 -3.13 -5.58 -13.52
CA ALA A 105 -2.67 -5.72 -12.13
C ALA A 105 -1.45 -6.66 -11.94
N LYS A 106 -0.66 -6.91 -13.00
CA LYS A 106 0.66 -7.54 -12.85
C LYS A 106 1.64 -6.46 -12.43
N GLY A 107 1.97 -6.41 -11.14
CA GLY A 107 2.99 -5.50 -10.64
C GLY A 107 4.28 -5.64 -11.47
N THR A 108 4.56 -4.67 -12.33
CA THR A 108 5.82 -4.59 -13.06
C THR A 108 6.77 -3.68 -12.33
N TYR A 109 8.00 -4.13 -12.16
CA TYR A 109 9.10 -3.30 -11.69
C TYR A 109 10.27 -3.36 -12.67
N THR A 110 11.05 -2.29 -12.69
CA THR A 110 12.22 -2.16 -13.55
C THR A 110 13.48 -2.46 -12.76
N LEU A 111 14.33 -3.31 -13.32
CA LEU A 111 15.67 -3.57 -12.83
C LEU A 111 16.68 -2.85 -13.72
N SER A 112 17.64 -2.19 -13.10
CA SER A 112 18.76 -1.56 -13.80
C SER A 112 19.99 -2.45 -13.73
N GLY A 113 20.79 -2.44 -14.78
CA GLY A 113 21.94 -3.32 -14.87
C GLY A 113 22.96 -2.89 -15.92
N THR A 114 24.01 -3.70 -16.04
CA THR A 114 25.08 -3.51 -17.03
C THR A 114 25.41 -4.81 -17.76
N ILE A 115 25.88 -4.69 -19.00
CA ILE A 115 26.40 -5.82 -19.76
C ILE A 115 27.80 -6.18 -19.25
N GLN A 116 28.02 -7.45 -18.94
CA GLN A 116 29.29 -8.02 -18.53
C GLN A 116 29.72 -9.15 -19.49
N PRO A 117 31.03 -9.41 -19.64
CA PRO A 117 31.49 -10.59 -20.36
C PRO A 117 30.94 -11.85 -19.69
N ASN A 118 30.53 -12.84 -20.49
CA ASN A 118 30.17 -14.14 -19.93
C ASN A 118 31.45 -14.85 -19.44
N GLU A 119 31.60 -14.98 -18.12
CA GLU A 119 32.82 -15.55 -17.54
C GLU A 119 33.00 -17.04 -17.82
N GLU A 120 31.92 -17.78 -18.11
CA GLU A 120 31.98 -19.19 -18.51
C GLU A 120 32.78 -19.38 -19.81
N ASN A 121 32.84 -18.33 -20.63
CA ASN A 121 33.52 -18.31 -21.93
C ASN A 121 34.87 -17.59 -21.88
N ASN A 122 35.38 -17.28 -20.68
CA ASN A 122 36.70 -16.72 -20.50
C ASN A 122 37.76 -17.81 -20.57
N ALA A 123 38.84 -17.53 -21.28
CA ALA A 123 40.00 -18.39 -21.40
C ALA A 123 41.27 -17.56 -21.19
N VAL A 124 42.17 -18.06 -20.35
CA VAL A 124 43.47 -17.46 -20.14
C VAL A 124 44.48 -18.16 -21.03
N GLN A 125 45.09 -17.40 -21.95
CA GLN A 125 46.16 -17.92 -22.77
C GLN A 125 47.48 -17.80 -22.00
N VAL A 126 48.12 -18.93 -21.76
CA VAL A 126 49.42 -19.03 -21.08
C VAL A 126 50.54 -19.38 -22.06
N SER A 127 51.79 -19.12 -21.65
CA SER A 127 52.96 -19.69 -22.33
C SER A 127 53.23 -21.11 -21.84
N TYR A 128 53.53 -22.03 -22.77
CA TYR A 128 53.87 -23.42 -22.43
C TYR A 128 55.38 -23.67 -22.24
N PHE A 129 56.20 -22.66 -22.50
CA PHE A 129 57.65 -22.68 -22.34
C PHE A 129 58.15 -21.30 -21.85
N ALA A 130 59.31 -21.29 -21.19
CA ALA A 130 59.91 -20.04 -20.72
C ALA A 130 60.69 -19.37 -21.86
N GLY A 131 60.73 -18.04 -21.88
CA GLY A 131 61.46 -17.29 -22.89
C GLY A 131 61.17 -15.79 -22.85
N ARG A 132 61.82 -15.03 -23.72
CA ARG A 132 61.58 -13.60 -23.89
C ARG A 132 60.65 -13.36 -25.07
N ILE A 133 59.65 -12.48 -24.90
CA ILE A 133 58.77 -12.04 -25.99
C ILE A 133 59.58 -11.12 -26.89
N GLU A 134 59.82 -11.55 -28.13
CA GLU A 134 60.52 -10.73 -29.12
C GLU A 134 59.53 -9.83 -29.88
N LYS A 135 58.37 -10.38 -30.24
CA LYS A 135 57.32 -9.65 -30.94
C LYS A 135 55.95 -10.09 -30.47
N LEU A 136 55.05 -9.14 -30.23
CA LEU A 136 53.68 -9.39 -29.79
C LEU A 136 52.72 -8.97 -30.90
N ASN A 137 52.22 -9.95 -31.66
CA ASN A 137 51.29 -9.70 -32.76
C ASN A 137 49.90 -9.22 -32.30
N VAL A 138 49.53 -9.53 -31.05
CA VAL A 138 48.27 -9.11 -30.42
C VAL A 138 48.58 -8.21 -29.23
N ASN A 139 48.59 -6.89 -29.47
CA ASN A 139 49.24 -5.91 -28.57
C ASN A 139 48.29 -4.88 -27.92
N TYR A 140 46.98 -4.93 -28.17
CA TYR A 140 45.99 -4.08 -27.49
C TYR A 140 44.72 -4.86 -27.10
N THR A 141 44.00 -4.36 -26.09
CA THR A 141 42.72 -4.93 -25.63
C THR A 141 41.60 -4.61 -26.62
N GLY A 142 40.61 -5.49 -26.74
CA GLY A 142 39.55 -5.41 -27.74
C GLY A 142 39.88 -6.02 -29.10
N GLN A 143 41.14 -6.43 -29.34
CA GLN A 143 41.51 -7.13 -30.57
C GLN A 143 40.85 -8.52 -30.62
N THR A 144 40.37 -8.92 -31.80
CA THR A 144 39.82 -10.27 -32.02
C THR A 144 40.93 -11.24 -32.40
N VAL A 145 40.89 -12.44 -31.83
CA VAL A 145 41.85 -13.52 -32.00
C VAL A 145 41.11 -14.76 -32.49
N GLN A 146 41.68 -15.45 -33.48
CA GLN A 146 41.20 -16.76 -33.93
C GLN A 146 42.08 -17.88 -33.38
N LYS A 147 41.48 -19.02 -33.05
CA LYS A 147 42.21 -20.23 -32.68
C LYS A 147 43.22 -20.59 -33.78
N GLY A 148 44.48 -20.79 -33.39
CA GLY A 148 45.60 -21.05 -34.30
C GLY A 148 46.28 -19.80 -34.84
N GLN A 149 45.82 -18.59 -34.51
CA GLN A 149 46.51 -17.35 -34.84
C GLN A 149 47.79 -17.20 -34.01
N VAL A 150 48.85 -16.64 -34.61
CA VAL A 150 50.08 -16.29 -33.89
C VAL A 150 49.81 -15.09 -32.97
N LEU A 151 50.03 -15.29 -31.67
CA LEU A 151 49.87 -14.25 -30.65
C LEU A 151 51.16 -13.49 -30.39
N ALA A 152 52.25 -14.23 -30.24
CA ALA A 152 53.57 -13.71 -29.95
C ALA A 152 54.62 -14.59 -30.61
N THR A 153 55.79 -14.01 -30.86
CA THR A 153 57.01 -14.71 -31.24
C THR A 153 57.99 -14.59 -30.07
N MET A 154 58.51 -15.72 -29.62
CA MET A 154 59.33 -15.79 -28.42
C MET A 154 60.69 -16.43 -28.70
N TYR A 155 61.73 -15.86 -28.11
CA TYR A 155 63.05 -16.47 -28.00
C TYR A 155 63.10 -17.36 -26.75
N SER A 156 63.46 -18.64 -26.89
CA SER A 156 63.51 -19.58 -25.77
C SER A 156 64.77 -20.46 -25.84
N PRO A 157 65.76 -20.21 -24.97
CA PRO A 157 66.96 -21.05 -24.89
C PRO A 157 66.64 -22.52 -24.63
N ALA A 158 65.65 -22.80 -23.79
CA ALA A 158 65.23 -24.16 -23.47
C ALA A 158 64.66 -24.91 -24.69
N LEU A 159 63.94 -24.21 -25.58
CA LEU A 159 63.48 -24.79 -26.83
C LEU A 159 64.60 -25.03 -27.82
N ILE A 160 65.61 -24.15 -27.88
CA ILE A 160 66.79 -24.34 -28.75
C ILE A 160 67.51 -25.64 -28.36
N THR A 161 67.76 -25.85 -27.06
CA THR A 161 68.37 -27.10 -26.56
C THR A 161 67.51 -28.31 -26.87
N ALA A 162 66.19 -28.24 -26.66
CA ALA A 162 65.30 -29.36 -26.94
C ALA A 162 65.18 -29.68 -28.44
N GLN A 163 65.34 -28.68 -29.33
CA GLN A 163 65.41 -28.89 -30.77
C GLN A 163 66.71 -29.59 -31.19
N GLN A 164 67.85 -29.21 -30.61
CA GLN A 164 69.13 -29.92 -30.84
C GLN A 164 69.04 -31.38 -30.39
N GLU A 165 68.44 -31.64 -29.22
CA GLU A 165 68.16 -33.00 -28.77
C GLU A 165 67.28 -33.79 -29.76
N LEU A 166 66.26 -33.15 -30.33
CA LEU A 166 65.40 -33.78 -31.34
C LEU A 166 66.19 -34.14 -32.60
N LEU A 167 66.98 -33.21 -33.13
CA LEU A 167 67.76 -33.42 -34.35
C LEU A 167 68.76 -34.57 -34.17
N SER A 168 69.46 -34.65 -33.03
CA SER A 168 70.32 -35.79 -32.71
C SER A 168 69.53 -37.10 -32.55
N ALA A 169 68.34 -37.05 -31.98
CA ALA A 169 67.49 -38.23 -31.81
C ALA A 169 66.88 -38.74 -33.13
N VAL A 170 66.73 -37.88 -34.15
CA VAL A 170 66.28 -38.27 -35.49
C VAL A 170 67.30 -39.21 -36.16
N GLU A 171 68.60 -38.98 -35.97
CA GLU A 171 69.65 -39.87 -36.49
C GLU A 171 69.57 -41.28 -35.90
N LEU A 172 69.10 -41.39 -34.65
CA LEU A 172 68.92 -42.65 -33.93
C LEU A 172 67.51 -43.25 -34.10
N LYS A 173 66.67 -42.71 -34.99
CA LYS A 173 65.27 -43.14 -35.15
C LYS A 173 65.11 -44.62 -35.45
N ASN A 174 66.01 -45.19 -36.25
CA ASN A 174 65.97 -46.61 -36.63
C ASN A 174 66.63 -47.52 -35.58
N SER A 175 67.68 -47.05 -34.90
CA SER A 175 68.44 -47.84 -33.92
C SER A 175 67.84 -47.79 -32.52
N GLN A 176 67.21 -46.68 -32.13
CA GLN A 176 66.61 -46.44 -30.80
C GLN A 176 65.25 -45.73 -30.91
N PRO A 177 64.20 -46.39 -31.43
CA PRO A 177 62.90 -45.77 -31.67
C PRO A 177 62.19 -45.27 -30.40
N ALA A 178 62.48 -45.88 -29.24
CA ALA A 178 61.92 -45.46 -27.95
C ALA A 178 62.47 -44.08 -27.51
N LEU A 179 63.77 -43.85 -27.70
CA LEU A 179 64.43 -42.58 -27.37
C LEU A 179 63.88 -41.45 -28.26
N TYR A 180 63.81 -41.69 -29.58
CA TYR A 180 63.24 -40.74 -30.53
C TYR A 180 61.81 -40.34 -30.13
N LYS A 181 60.95 -41.32 -29.83
CA LYS A 181 59.58 -41.05 -29.36
C LYS A 181 59.55 -40.25 -28.06
N ALA A 182 60.45 -40.52 -27.11
CA ALA A 182 60.52 -39.81 -25.84
C ALA A 182 60.88 -38.33 -26.02
N VAL A 183 61.90 -38.03 -26.84
CA VAL A 183 62.30 -36.63 -27.16
C VAL A 183 61.18 -35.92 -27.90
N ARG A 184 60.56 -36.58 -28.88
CA ARG A 184 59.42 -36.01 -29.61
C ARG A 184 58.25 -35.70 -28.68
N ASN A 185 57.96 -36.57 -27.71
CA ASN A 185 56.92 -36.34 -26.71
C ASN A 185 57.26 -35.17 -25.76
N LYS A 186 58.53 -34.95 -25.41
CA LYS A 186 58.98 -33.80 -24.62
C LYS A 186 58.54 -32.47 -25.25
N LEU A 187 58.72 -32.32 -26.57
CA LEU A 187 58.28 -31.12 -27.30
C LEU A 187 56.75 -31.00 -27.39
N LYS A 188 56.03 -32.12 -27.55
CA LYS A 188 54.55 -32.12 -27.52
C LYS A 188 54.00 -31.68 -26.17
N LEU A 189 54.67 -32.00 -25.06
CA LEU A 189 54.28 -31.54 -23.72
C LEU A 189 54.39 -30.02 -23.57
N TRP A 190 55.21 -29.36 -24.39
CA TRP A 190 55.27 -27.90 -24.51
C TRP A 190 54.30 -27.34 -25.55
N LYS A 191 53.33 -28.16 -25.98
CA LYS A 191 52.27 -27.82 -26.93
C LYS A 191 52.75 -27.42 -28.32
N LEU A 192 53.98 -27.79 -28.70
CA LEU A 192 54.37 -27.73 -30.11
C LEU A 192 53.49 -28.69 -30.90
N THR A 193 52.95 -28.20 -32.01
CA THR A 193 52.13 -29.00 -32.93
C THR A 193 53.00 -30.02 -33.67
N GLU A 194 52.39 -31.12 -34.14
CA GLU A 194 53.10 -32.10 -34.98
C GLU A 194 53.68 -31.44 -36.23
N ALA A 195 53.00 -30.43 -36.79
CA ALA A 195 53.48 -29.67 -37.94
C ALA A 195 54.78 -28.91 -37.60
N GLN A 196 54.85 -28.27 -36.44
CA GLN A 196 56.08 -27.59 -35.98
C GLN A 196 57.22 -28.58 -35.75
N ILE A 197 56.95 -29.70 -35.07
CA ILE A 197 57.97 -30.72 -34.80
C ILE A 197 58.47 -31.33 -36.11
N ASN A 198 57.58 -31.71 -37.03
CA ASN A 198 57.95 -32.19 -38.36
C ASN A 198 58.78 -31.16 -39.12
N SER A 199 58.39 -29.89 -39.09
CA SER A 199 59.14 -28.82 -39.75
C SER A 199 60.58 -28.75 -39.26
N ILE A 200 60.81 -28.86 -37.95
CA ILE A 200 62.15 -28.87 -37.34
C ILE A 200 62.93 -30.10 -37.80
N GLU A 201 62.30 -31.28 -37.81
CA GLU A 201 62.96 -32.51 -38.28
C GLU A 201 63.34 -32.45 -39.75
N THR A 202 62.45 -31.91 -40.60
CA THR A 202 62.70 -31.81 -42.04
C THR A 202 63.69 -30.70 -42.40
N SER A 203 63.70 -29.59 -41.65
CA SER A 203 64.63 -28.49 -41.94
C SER A 203 66.06 -28.83 -41.53
N GLY A 204 66.24 -29.71 -40.54
CA GLY A 204 67.55 -30.04 -39.98
C GLY A 204 68.21 -28.86 -39.23
N THR A 205 67.48 -27.76 -39.02
CA THR A 205 68.00 -26.52 -38.45
C THR A 205 67.17 -26.06 -37.27
N VAL A 206 67.86 -25.66 -36.20
CA VAL A 206 67.25 -25.15 -34.99
C VAL A 206 66.64 -23.78 -35.25
N GLN A 207 65.41 -23.57 -34.79
CA GLN A 207 64.70 -22.30 -34.89
C GLN A 207 64.88 -21.52 -33.58
N GLU A 208 65.46 -20.32 -33.66
CA GLU A 208 65.71 -19.46 -32.51
C GLU A 208 64.43 -18.83 -31.94
N TYR A 209 63.49 -18.50 -32.83
CA TYR A 209 62.24 -17.81 -32.51
C TYR A 209 61.05 -18.70 -32.77
N MET A 210 60.22 -18.91 -31.76
CA MET A 210 59.06 -19.80 -31.83
C MET A 210 57.74 -19.04 -31.68
N PRO A 211 56.77 -19.29 -32.57
CA PRO A 211 55.45 -18.68 -32.47
C PRO A 211 54.64 -19.34 -31.35
N VAL A 212 53.97 -18.51 -30.56
CA VAL A 212 52.94 -18.92 -29.60
C VAL A 212 51.58 -18.73 -30.26
N TYR A 213 50.84 -19.82 -30.40
CA TYR A 213 49.52 -19.82 -31.03
C TYR A 213 48.38 -19.70 -30.02
N ALA A 214 47.30 -19.04 -30.45
CA ALA A 214 46.05 -19.01 -29.71
C ALA A 214 45.38 -20.38 -29.65
N THR A 215 45.03 -20.82 -28.44
CA THR A 215 44.31 -22.09 -28.22
C THR A 215 42.80 -21.96 -28.38
N VAL A 216 42.30 -20.73 -28.33
CA VAL A 216 40.88 -20.36 -28.36
C VAL A 216 40.67 -19.17 -29.30
N SER A 217 39.43 -18.98 -29.75
CA SER A 217 39.00 -17.77 -30.46
C SER A 217 38.22 -16.86 -29.51
N GLY A 218 38.35 -15.54 -29.68
CA GLY A 218 37.59 -14.55 -28.90
C GLY A 218 38.20 -13.16 -28.97
N THR A 219 37.79 -12.29 -28.06
CA THR A 219 38.28 -10.91 -27.94
C THR A 219 39.20 -10.79 -26.73
N VAL A 220 40.32 -10.08 -26.88
CA VAL A 220 41.26 -9.82 -25.78
C VAL A 220 40.61 -8.87 -24.77
N LEU A 221 40.37 -9.35 -23.55
CA LEU A 221 39.91 -8.52 -22.44
C LEU A 221 41.10 -7.83 -21.77
N ASP A 222 42.10 -8.62 -21.38
CA ASP A 222 43.28 -8.13 -20.66
C ASP A 222 44.55 -8.54 -21.38
N LYS A 223 45.47 -7.60 -21.51
CA LYS A 223 46.84 -7.84 -21.97
C LYS A 223 47.77 -7.78 -20.76
N LEU A 224 48.39 -8.92 -20.43
CA LEU A 224 49.19 -9.09 -19.20
C LEU A 224 50.71 -9.04 -19.46
N VAL A 225 51.11 -8.96 -20.73
CA VAL A 225 52.51 -8.94 -21.16
C VAL A 225 52.75 -7.90 -22.25
N SER A 226 54.00 -7.49 -22.38
CA SER A 226 54.49 -6.55 -23.40
C SER A 226 55.67 -7.15 -24.17
N GLU A 227 56.01 -6.53 -25.29
CA GLU A 227 57.22 -6.87 -26.03
C GLU A 227 58.46 -6.60 -25.17
N GLY A 228 59.43 -7.52 -25.19
CA GLY A 228 60.61 -7.48 -24.33
C GLY A 228 60.47 -8.22 -23.00
N ASP A 229 59.25 -8.53 -22.56
CA ASP A 229 59.02 -9.23 -21.28
C ASP A 229 59.60 -10.65 -21.30
N GLU A 230 60.19 -11.04 -20.17
CA GLU A 230 60.57 -12.42 -19.92
C GLU A 230 59.41 -13.17 -19.24
N VAL A 231 58.97 -14.25 -19.87
CA VAL A 231 57.83 -15.04 -19.40
C VAL A 231 58.24 -16.44 -18.95
N LYS A 232 57.61 -16.89 -17.87
CA LYS A 232 57.79 -18.24 -17.33
C LYS A 232 56.80 -19.21 -17.97
N LYS A 233 57.12 -20.51 -17.93
CA LYS A 233 56.15 -21.56 -18.27
C LYS A 233 54.93 -21.46 -17.34
N GLY A 234 53.75 -21.39 -17.92
CA GLY A 234 52.47 -21.23 -17.23
C GLY A 234 52.07 -19.78 -16.96
N GLN A 235 52.92 -18.79 -17.28
CA GLN A 235 52.58 -17.38 -17.14
C GLN A 235 51.48 -16.99 -18.14
N ALA A 236 50.48 -16.26 -17.64
CA ALA A 236 49.40 -15.72 -18.44
C ALA A 236 49.89 -14.59 -19.35
N LEU A 237 49.53 -14.66 -20.63
CA LEU A 237 49.87 -13.68 -21.65
C LEU A 237 48.69 -12.76 -21.93
N LEU A 238 47.53 -13.37 -22.22
CA LEU A 238 46.30 -12.68 -22.59
C LEU A 238 45.10 -13.34 -21.90
N LYS A 239 44.12 -12.55 -21.49
CA LYS A 239 42.78 -13.03 -21.14
C LYS A 239 41.87 -12.81 -22.34
N ILE A 240 41.33 -13.89 -22.89
CA ILE A 240 40.49 -13.88 -24.09
C ILE A 240 39.08 -14.31 -23.69
N SER A 241 38.05 -13.62 -24.16
CA SER A 241 36.66 -13.97 -23.90
C SER A 241 35.89 -14.12 -25.20
N ASN A 242 35.06 -15.16 -25.29
CA ASN A 242 34.13 -15.29 -26.40
C ASN A 242 32.85 -14.47 -26.12
N LEU A 243 32.75 -13.32 -26.80
CA LEU A 243 31.65 -12.37 -26.62
C LEU A 243 30.38 -12.73 -27.41
N ASN A 244 30.28 -13.91 -28.04
CA ASN A 244 29.06 -14.36 -28.74
C ASN A 244 27.85 -14.51 -27.81
N THR A 245 28.10 -14.65 -26.50
CA THR A 245 27.10 -14.55 -25.45
C THR A 245 27.63 -13.62 -24.38
N VAL A 246 26.78 -12.79 -23.82
CA VAL A 246 27.12 -11.88 -22.72
C VAL A 246 26.13 -12.05 -21.59
N TRP A 247 26.48 -11.55 -20.40
CA TRP A 247 25.56 -11.48 -19.28
C TRP A 247 25.04 -10.04 -19.14
N ALA A 248 23.74 -9.88 -18.99
CA ALA A 248 23.18 -8.68 -18.39
C ALA A 248 23.10 -8.91 -16.88
N ALA A 249 23.90 -8.15 -16.12
CA ALA A 249 23.94 -8.18 -14.67
C ALA A 249 23.01 -7.10 -14.13
N PHE A 250 21.88 -7.52 -13.57
CA PHE A 250 20.88 -6.66 -12.96
C PHE A 250 21.02 -6.64 -11.44
N ASP A 251 20.87 -5.47 -10.85
CA ASP A 251 20.90 -5.28 -9.41
C ASP A 251 19.50 -5.43 -8.82
N LEU A 252 19.30 -6.42 -7.95
CA LEU A 252 18.05 -6.66 -7.22
C LEU A 252 18.15 -6.16 -5.79
N TYR A 253 17.16 -5.40 -5.35
CA TYR A 253 17.02 -5.02 -3.95
C TYR A 253 16.45 -6.17 -3.11
N GLU A 254 16.76 -6.17 -1.82
CA GLU A 254 16.37 -7.22 -0.87
C GLU A 254 14.85 -7.50 -0.85
N ASN A 255 14.02 -6.47 -0.97
CA ASN A 255 12.56 -6.58 -1.01
C ASN A 255 12.01 -7.19 -2.32
N THR A 256 12.83 -7.32 -3.36
CA THR A 256 12.45 -7.87 -4.68
C THR A 256 13.06 -9.26 -4.94
N LEU A 257 13.76 -9.85 -3.97
CA LEU A 257 14.39 -11.16 -4.14
C LEU A 257 13.38 -12.29 -4.35
N GLY A 258 12.21 -12.20 -3.72
CA GLY A 258 11.17 -13.23 -3.80
C GLY A 258 10.42 -13.28 -5.13
N SER A 259 10.58 -12.27 -6.00
CA SER A 259 9.82 -12.16 -7.26
C SER A 259 10.57 -12.63 -8.50
N LEU A 260 11.86 -12.97 -8.38
CA LEU A 260 12.68 -13.44 -9.51
C LEU A 260 13.20 -14.86 -9.29
N GLU A 261 12.94 -15.75 -10.24
CA GLU A 261 13.41 -17.13 -10.20
C GLU A 261 14.42 -17.45 -11.32
N LYS A 262 15.28 -18.44 -11.07
CA LYS A 262 16.20 -18.96 -12.09
C LYS A 262 15.39 -19.60 -13.23
N GLY A 263 15.73 -19.26 -14.47
CA GLY A 263 15.02 -19.74 -15.66
C GLY A 263 13.88 -18.84 -16.11
N GLN A 264 13.51 -17.83 -15.31
CA GLN A 264 12.51 -16.83 -15.72
C GLN A 264 13.00 -16.04 -16.93
N GLN A 265 12.06 -15.72 -17.83
CA GLN A 265 12.32 -14.92 -19.01
C GLN A 265 12.03 -13.44 -18.71
N LEU A 266 12.95 -12.56 -19.10
CA LEU A 266 12.88 -11.12 -18.88
C LEU A 266 12.97 -10.36 -20.20
N SER A 267 12.13 -9.33 -20.32
CA SER A 267 12.20 -8.36 -21.42
C SER A 267 13.17 -7.24 -21.07
N ILE A 268 14.21 -7.12 -21.88
CA ILE A 268 15.35 -6.22 -21.70
C ILE A 268 15.32 -5.10 -22.74
N THR A 269 15.56 -3.88 -22.30
CA THR A 269 15.67 -2.68 -23.12
C THR A 269 17.01 -1.98 -22.87
N THR A 270 17.47 -1.20 -23.84
CA THR A 270 18.69 -0.39 -23.70
C THR A 270 18.56 0.91 -24.46
N ALA A 271 19.14 1.98 -23.91
CA ALA A 271 19.16 3.29 -24.56
C ALA A 271 19.94 3.28 -25.88
N ALA A 272 20.86 2.32 -26.08
CA ALA A 272 21.61 2.20 -27.33
C ALA A 272 20.76 1.76 -28.53
N TYR A 273 19.62 1.10 -28.28
CA TYR A 273 18.69 0.67 -29.32
C TYR A 273 17.24 0.99 -28.90
N PRO A 274 16.83 2.27 -28.97
CA PRO A 274 15.49 2.70 -28.56
C PRO A 274 14.38 1.95 -29.32
N GLY A 275 13.31 1.61 -28.61
CA GLY A 275 12.12 0.94 -29.18
C GLY A 275 12.29 -0.54 -29.50
N LYS A 276 13.45 -1.15 -29.21
CA LYS A 276 13.66 -2.59 -29.34
C LYS A 276 13.67 -3.27 -27.98
N THR A 277 12.88 -4.34 -27.86
CA THR A 277 12.90 -5.24 -26.71
C THR A 277 13.68 -6.51 -27.06
N PHE A 278 14.38 -7.04 -26.07
CA PHE A 278 15.20 -8.23 -26.20
C PHE A 278 14.84 -9.21 -25.10
N GLU A 279 14.68 -10.46 -25.47
CA GLU A 279 14.40 -11.52 -24.50
C GLU A 279 15.70 -12.10 -23.95
N GLY A 280 15.75 -12.30 -22.64
CA GLY A 280 16.85 -12.95 -21.95
C GLY A 280 16.34 -13.89 -20.86
N THR A 281 17.11 -14.93 -20.54
CA THR A 281 16.78 -15.90 -19.48
C THR A 281 17.69 -15.72 -18.28
N VAL A 282 17.11 -15.68 -17.08
CA VAL A 282 17.85 -15.62 -15.81
C VAL A 282 18.67 -16.90 -15.66
N ALA A 283 19.99 -16.78 -15.78
CA ALA A 283 20.92 -17.91 -15.71
C ALA A 283 21.37 -18.18 -14.27
N PHE A 284 21.59 -17.12 -13.50
CA PHE A 284 22.12 -17.21 -12.15
C PHE A 284 21.71 -16.01 -11.31
N ILE A 285 21.44 -16.24 -10.03
CA ILE A 285 21.23 -15.19 -9.02
C ILE A 285 22.32 -15.39 -7.98
N ASP A 286 23.09 -14.35 -7.69
CA ASP A 286 24.21 -14.44 -6.76
C ASP A 286 23.71 -14.87 -5.35
N PRO A 287 24.39 -15.83 -4.69
CA PRO A 287 23.96 -16.31 -3.37
C PRO A 287 24.34 -15.36 -2.23
N VAL A 288 25.11 -14.31 -2.52
CA VAL A 288 25.64 -13.37 -1.53
C VAL A 288 25.19 -11.96 -1.89
N LEU A 289 24.64 -11.27 -0.90
CA LEU A 289 24.25 -9.86 -1.01
C LEU A 289 25.47 -8.95 -0.92
N ASN A 290 25.54 -7.96 -1.80
CA ASN A 290 26.56 -6.92 -1.75
C ASN A 290 26.24 -5.94 -0.62
N ASN A 291 27.07 -5.91 0.42
CA ASN A 291 26.84 -5.08 1.60
C ASN A 291 26.93 -3.56 1.33
N THR A 292 27.64 -3.14 0.27
CA THR A 292 27.80 -1.72 -0.07
C THR A 292 26.57 -1.18 -0.78
N THR A 293 26.03 -1.91 -1.75
CA THR A 293 24.86 -1.50 -2.53
C THR A 293 23.54 -2.01 -1.95
N ARG A 294 23.58 -2.98 -1.02
CA ARG A 294 22.41 -3.73 -0.53
C ARG A 294 21.64 -4.41 -1.66
N THR A 295 22.36 -4.87 -2.68
CA THR A 295 21.79 -5.55 -3.85
C THR A 295 22.35 -6.96 -4.03
N VAL A 296 21.57 -7.81 -4.70
CA VAL A 296 21.98 -9.11 -5.22
C VAL A 296 22.00 -9.05 -6.73
N THR A 297 23.05 -9.56 -7.36
CA THR A 297 23.16 -9.56 -8.82
C THR A 297 22.40 -10.74 -9.42
N ALA A 298 21.45 -10.50 -10.32
CA ALA A 298 20.97 -11.53 -11.24
C ALA A 298 21.65 -11.40 -12.61
N ARG A 299 22.20 -12.50 -13.08
CA ARG A 299 22.81 -12.61 -14.40
C ARG A 299 21.84 -13.24 -15.38
N VAL A 300 21.55 -12.50 -16.44
CA VAL A 300 20.69 -12.92 -17.55
C VAL A 300 21.55 -13.17 -18.77
N THR A 301 21.41 -14.35 -19.39
CA THR A 301 22.19 -14.66 -20.59
C THR A 301 21.56 -14.05 -21.83
N LEU A 302 22.36 -13.31 -22.59
CA LEU A 302 21.98 -12.67 -23.83
C LEU A 302 22.80 -13.20 -25.01
N ASN A 303 22.11 -13.45 -26.12
CA ASN A 303 22.75 -13.78 -27.39
C ASN A 303 23.38 -12.51 -28.01
N ASN A 304 24.65 -12.62 -28.38
CA ASN A 304 25.44 -11.53 -28.92
C ASN A 304 26.22 -11.92 -30.19
N LYS A 305 25.70 -12.84 -31.00
CA LYS A 305 26.32 -13.24 -32.28
C LYS A 305 26.54 -12.09 -33.27
N GLU A 306 25.72 -11.05 -33.16
CA GLU A 306 25.82 -9.84 -34.00
C GLU A 306 26.65 -8.72 -33.34
N ASN A 307 27.31 -8.99 -32.20
CA ASN A 307 28.14 -8.03 -31.46
C ASN A 307 27.41 -6.71 -31.09
N ARG A 308 26.09 -6.79 -30.89
CA ARG A 308 25.25 -5.63 -30.52
C ARG A 308 25.47 -5.20 -29.08
N TRP A 309 25.72 -6.15 -28.19
CA TRP A 309 25.95 -5.95 -26.78
C TRP A 309 27.44 -5.82 -26.51
N LYS A 310 27.85 -4.65 -26.05
CA LYS A 310 29.23 -4.38 -25.63
C LYS A 310 29.29 -4.40 -24.11
N PRO A 311 30.27 -5.08 -23.49
CA PRO A 311 30.52 -4.96 -22.06
C PRO A 311 30.62 -3.50 -21.62
N GLY A 312 29.98 -3.18 -20.49
CA GLY A 312 29.87 -1.82 -19.94
C GLY A 312 28.62 -1.04 -20.38
N MET A 313 27.81 -1.56 -21.32
CA MET A 313 26.54 -0.92 -21.69
C MET A 313 25.51 -1.03 -20.57
N PHE A 314 24.70 0.02 -20.39
CA PHE A 314 23.54 0.01 -19.49
C PHE A 314 22.35 -0.70 -20.13
N VAL A 315 21.63 -1.44 -19.31
CA VAL A 315 20.41 -2.17 -19.67
C VAL A 315 19.38 -2.06 -18.57
N GLU A 316 18.12 -2.13 -18.98
CA GLU A 316 16.97 -2.18 -18.10
C GLU A 316 16.19 -3.45 -18.39
N ALA A 317 15.66 -4.10 -17.36
CA ALA A 317 14.74 -5.21 -17.51
C ALA A 317 13.40 -4.88 -16.87
N LYS A 318 12.31 -5.18 -17.56
CA LYS A 318 10.96 -5.17 -16.97
C LYS A 318 10.65 -6.56 -16.46
N VAL A 319 10.48 -6.68 -15.15
CA VAL A 319 10.08 -7.93 -14.50
C VAL A 319 8.60 -7.86 -14.21
N GLN A 320 7.85 -8.84 -14.68
CA GLN A 320 6.46 -9.05 -14.28
C GLN A 320 6.47 -9.89 -13.01
N THR A 321 5.87 -9.38 -11.93
CA THR A 321 5.67 -10.17 -10.72
C THR A 321 4.72 -11.32 -11.06
N ALA A 322 5.13 -12.55 -10.77
CA ALA A 322 4.27 -13.71 -10.97
C ALA A 322 3.02 -13.57 -10.10
N ASN A 323 1.86 -13.76 -10.73
CA ASN A 323 0.53 -13.68 -10.14
C ASN A 323 0.47 -14.37 -8.76
N THR A 324 0.07 -13.62 -7.73
CA THR A 324 -0.71 -14.22 -6.64
C THR A 324 -1.98 -14.78 -7.29
N THR A 325 -2.08 -16.11 -7.37
CA THR A 325 -3.17 -16.91 -7.97
C THR A 325 -4.52 -16.79 -7.26
N THR A 326 -4.69 -15.83 -6.38
CA THR A 326 -5.99 -15.45 -5.82
C THR A 326 -6.52 -14.32 -6.68
N GLU A 327 -7.69 -14.48 -7.28
CA GLU A 327 -8.45 -13.38 -7.91
C GLU A 327 -8.68 -12.29 -6.85
N THR A 328 -7.69 -11.42 -6.68
CA THR A 328 -7.72 -10.37 -5.69
C THR A 328 -8.23 -9.12 -6.35
N LEU A 329 -9.24 -8.53 -5.72
CA LEU A 329 -9.89 -7.33 -6.18
C LEU A 329 -8.89 -6.17 -6.12
N THR A 330 -8.59 -5.53 -7.24
CA THR A 330 -7.65 -4.40 -7.28
C THR A 330 -8.37 -3.12 -7.67
N ILE A 331 -7.91 -2.00 -7.09
CA ILE A 331 -8.39 -0.66 -7.40
C ILE A 331 -7.21 0.31 -7.65
N PRO A 332 -7.34 1.30 -8.54
CA PRO A 332 -6.29 2.29 -8.76
C PRO A 332 -5.94 3.04 -7.47
N ALA A 333 -4.65 3.31 -7.24
CA ALA A 333 -4.19 4.01 -6.04
C ALA A 333 -4.78 5.43 -5.90
N SER A 334 -5.19 6.05 -7.02
CA SER A 334 -5.83 7.37 -7.05
C SER A 334 -7.26 7.39 -6.50
N SER A 335 -7.92 6.23 -6.42
CA SER A 335 -9.29 6.11 -5.87
C SER A 335 -9.33 6.11 -4.34
N VAL A 336 -8.19 5.87 -3.70
CA VAL A 336 -8.09 5.70 -2.25
C VAL A 336 -7.75 7.02 -1.58
N LEU A 337 -8.62 7.43 -0.66
CA LEU A 337 -8.39 8.56 0.22
C LEU A 337 -7.94 8.08 1.61
N TRP A 338 -6.94 8.75 2.18
CA TRP A 338 -6.29 8.31 3.41
C TRP A 338 -6.57 9.28 4.56
N THR A 339 -7.18 8.78 5.64
CA THR A 339 -7.39 9.55 6.87
C THR A 339 -6.34 9.21 7.95
N GLY A 340 -5.21 8.64 7.55
CA GLY A 340 -4.13 8.14 8.41
C GLY A 340 -4.42 6.76 9.01
N LYS A 341 -5.52 6.60 9.74
CA LYS A 341 -5.93 5.31 10.34
C LYS A 341 -6.83 4.46 9.44
N ARG A 342 -7.50 5.08 8.47
CA ARG A 342 -8.49 4.46 7.59
C ARG A 342 -8.18 4.77 6.14
N SER A 343 -8.67 3.89 5.28
CA SER A 343 -8.66 4.05 3.83
C SER A 343 -10.10 4.06 3.36
N VAL A 344 -10.50 5.11 2.64
CA VAL A 344 -11.87 5.29 2.19
C VAL A 344 -11.91 5.50 0.68
N VAL A 345 -13.00 5.05 0.07
CA VAL A 345 -13.28 5.17 -1.37
C VAL A 345 -14.71 5.66 -1.55
N TYR A 346 -14.99 6.34 -2.66
CA TYR A 346 -16.35 6.71 -3.04
C TYR A 346 -16.87 5.76 -4.10
N VAL A 347 -17.97 5.08 -3.78
CA VAL A 347 -18.68 4.16 -4.67
C VAL A 347 -19.85 4.92 -5.31
N LYS A 348 -19.94 4.83 -6.63
CA LYS A 348 -21.06 5.36 -7.41
C LYS A 348 -22.18 4.31 -7.42
N VAL A 349 -23.30 4.65 -6.79
CA VAL A 349 -24.46 3.77 -6.70
C VAL A 349 -25.24 3.85 -8.02
N PRO A 350 -25.69 2.71 -8.59
CA PRO A 350 -26.52 2.72 -9.79
C PRO A 350 -27.81 3.52 -9.60
N GLY A 351 -28.08 4.48 -10.48
CA GLY A 351 -29.27 5.33 -10.42
C GLY A 351 -29.38 6.25 -11.63
N THR A 352 -30.51 6.96 -11.74
CA THR A 352 -30.76 7.95 -12.81
C THR A 352 -29.95 9.24 -12.62
N GLN A 353 -29.35 9.44 -11.43
CA GLN A 353 -28.48 10.56 -11.10
C GLN A 353 -27.15 10.03 -10.53
N PRO A 354 -26.06 10.80 -10.60
CA PRO A 354 -24.78 10.41 -10.00
C PRO A 354 -24.86 10.46 -8.47
N ILE A 355 -25.12 9.29 -7.87
CA ILE A 355 -25.19 9.10 -6.42
C ILE A 355 -23.87 8.50 -5.95
N PHE A 356 -23.29 9.07 -4.91
CA PHE A 356 -22.04 8.61 -4.31
C PHE A 356 -22.25 8.25 -2.84
N GLU A 357 -21.53 7.22 -2.41
CA GLU A 357 -21.50 6.71 -1.04
C GLU A 357 -20.05 6.50 -0.62
N MET A 358 -19.67 6.98 0.57
CA MET A 358 -18.34 6.70 1.10
C MET A 358 -18.31 5.32 1.71
N ARG A 359 -17.27 4.53 1.39
CA ARG A 359 -17.04 3.23 1.98
C ARG A 359 -15.62 3.10 2.53
N GLU A 360 -15.51 2.53 3.73
CA GLU A 360 -14.22 2.17 4.31
C GLU A 360 -13.75 0.84 3.72
N VAL A 361 -12.47 0.78 3.33
CA VAL A 361 -11.84 -0.39 2.70
C VAL A 361 -10.59 -0.80 3.46
N THR A 362 -10.30 -2.09 3.45
CA THR A 362 -9.03 -2.62 3.97
C THR A 362 -8.12 -2.98 2.81
N LEU A 363 -6.98 -2.30 2.75
CA LEU A 363 -6.00 -2.44 1.67
C LEU A 363 -5.02 -3.58 1.95
N GLY A 364 -4.69 -4.33 0.92
CA GLY A 364 -3.58 -5.28 0.87
C GLY A 364 -2.30 -4.64 0.30
N PRO A 365 -1.38 -5.44 -0.27
CA PRO A 365 -0.15 -4.92 -0.85
C PRO A 365 -0.42 -3.96 -2.03
N LYS A 366 0.50 -3.00 -2.21
CA LYS A 366 0.50 -2.09 -3.36
C LYS A 366 1.12 -2.80 -4.57
N LEU A 367 0.42 -2.81 -5.70
CA LEU A 367 0.82 -3.42 -6.96
C LEU A 367 1.00 -2.33 -8.02
N ALA A 368 2.23 -1.86 -8.21
CA ALA A 368 2.57 -0.72 -9.08
C ALA A 368 1.70 0.53 -8.76
N ASP A 369 0.69 0.81 -9.59
CA ASP A 369 -0.23 1.95 -9.47
C ASP A 369 -1.61 1.59 -8.88
N SER A 370 -1.75 0.38 -8.34
CA SER A 370 -3.00 -0.14 -7.76
C SER A 370 -2.79 -0.65 -6.34
N TYR A 371 -3.88 -0.74 -5.57
CA TYR A 371 -3.92 -1.45 -4.29
C TYR A 371 -4.80 -2.69 -4.42
N GLU A 372 -4.36 -3.75 -3.76
CA GLU A 372 -5.20 -4.90 -3.48
C GLU A 372 -6.26 -4.53 -2.42
N ILE A 373 -7.48 -5.06 -2.56
CA ILE A 373 -8.57 -4.90 -1.59
C ILE A 373 -8.85 -6.24 -0.94
N THR A 374 -8.71 -6.25 0.39
CA THR A 374 -8.99 -7.43 1.23
C THR A 374 -10.44 -7.46 1.70
N SER A 375 -11.05 -6.30 1.94
CA SER A 375 -12.47 -6.16 2.29
C SER A 375 -12.99 -4.75 2.03
N GLY A 376 -14.31 -4.63 1.86
CA GLY A 376 -15.02 -3.35 1.74
C GLY A 376 -15.50 -3.00 0.34
N LEU A 377 -15.11 -3.75 -0.69
CA LEU A 377 -15.65 -3.61 -2.05
C LEU A 377 -15.97 -4.98 -2.64
N THR A 378 -16.85 -4.98 -3.64
CA THR A 378 -17.20 -6.16 -4.43
C THR A 378 -16.89 -5.91 -5.91
N ALA A 379 -16.64 -6.99 -6.66
CA ALA A 379 -16.40 -6.90 -8.10
C ALA A 379 -17.65 -6.40 -8.84
N GLY A 380 -17.44 -5.51 -9.81
CA GLY A 380 -18.52 -4.89 -10.58
C GLY A 380 -19.05 -3.56 -10.00
N GLU A 381 -18.60 -3.14 -8.82
CA GLU A 381 -18.94 -1.81 -8.27
C GLU A 381 -18.22 -0.72 -9.05
N GLU A 382 -18.83 0.45 -9.19
CA GLU A 382 -18.22 1.60 -9.87
C GLU A 382 -17.63 2.55 -8.80
N ILE A 383 -16.33 2.83 -8.85
CA ILE A 383 -15.64 3.69 -7.88
C ILE A 383 -15.06 4.94 -8.53
N VAL A 384 -14.89 6.01 -7.77
CA VAL A 384 -14.26 7.25 -8.23
C VAL A 384 -12.74 7.09 -8.29
N THR A 385 -12.15 7.20 -9.48
CA THR A 385 -10.71 7.08 -9.72
C THR A 385 -10.01 8.41 -9.96
N HIS A 386 -10.75 9.44 -10.38
CA HIS A 386 -10.27 10.83 -10.46
C HIS A 386 -11.27 11.77 -9.80
N GLY A 387 -10.78 12.81 -9.11
CA GLY A 387 -11.64 13.77 -8.42
C GLY A 387 -12.21 13.29 -7.08
N ALA A 388 -11.69 12.18 -6.51
CA ALA A 388 -12.18 11.61 -5.25
C ALA A 388 -12.17 12.63 -4.08
N PHE A 389 -11.15 13.50 -4.00
CA PHE A 389 -11.11 14.58 -2.99
C PHE A 389 -12.21 15.63 -3.20
N THR A 390 -12.57 15.92 -4.44
CA THR A 390 -13.66 16.86 -4.75
C THR A 390 -15.01 16.28 -4.38
N VAL A 391 -15.19 14.98 -4.63
CA VAL A 391 -16.36 14.21 -4.18
C VAL A 391 -16.45 14.22 -2.65
N ASP A 392 -15.32 14.02 -1.95
CA ASP A 392 -15.25 14.13 -0.49
C ASP A 392 -15.62 15.51 0.06
N ALA A 393 -15.10 16.57 -0.58
CA ALA A 393 -15.42 17.94 -0.21
C ALA A 393 -16.91 18.25 -0.41
N ALA A 394 -17.52 17.74 -1.49
CA ALA A 394 -18.95 17.87 -1.73
C ALA A 394 -19.77 17.15 -0.65
N ALA A 395 -19.38 15.92 -0.28
CA ALA A 395 -20.01 15.19 0.83
C ALA A 395 -19.93 15.98 2.14
N GLN A 396 -18.75 16.54 2.46
CA GLN A 396 -18.53 17.33 3.67
C GLN A 396 -19.38 18.60 3.71
N LEU A 397 -19.51 19.32 2.60
CA LEU A 397 -20.35 20.53 2.51
C LEU A 397 -21.84 20.22 2.67
N GLN A 398 -22.28 19.02 2.29
CA GLN A 398 -23.64 18.54 2.47
C GLN A 398 -23.88 17.88 3.84
N GLY A 399 -22.88 17.89 4.75
CA GLY A 399 -22.98 17.28 6.07
C GLY A 399 -23.05 15.74 6.05
N LYS A 400 -22.60 15.12 4.96
CA LYS A 400 -22.59 13.67 4.74
C LYS A 400 -21.28 13.06 5.26
N PRO A 401 -21.19 11.72 5.42
CA PRO A 401 -19.92 11.09 5.76
C PRO A 401 -18.80 11.56 4.83
N SER A 402 -17.70 12.06 5.39
CA SER A 402 -16.47 12.48 4.68
C SER A 402 -15.21 12.05 5.43
N MET A 403 -14.04 12.21 4.83
CA MET A 403 -12.76 11.89 5.50
C MET A 403 -12.64 12.50 6.90
N MET A 404 -13.22 13.69 7.08
CA MET A 404 -13.17 14.48 8.31
C MET A 404 -14.38 14.30 9.22
N HIS A 405 -15.47 13.69 8.73
CA HIS A 405 -16.73 13.57 9.45
C HIS A 405 -17.35 12.19 9.27
N GLN A 406 -17.54 11.45 10.37
CA GLN A 406 -18.47 10.32 10.37
C GLN A 406 -19.74 10.76 11.11
N PRO A 407 -20.94 10.62 10.51
CA PRO A 407 -22.12 10.54 11.36
C PRO A 407 -21.90 9.35 12.30
N LYS A 408 -22.22 9.55 13.59
CA LYS A 408 -22.19 8.47 14.58
C LYS A 408 -22.86 7.26 13.96
N ALA A 409 -22.10 6.17 13.76
CA ALA A 409 -22.65 4.95 13.23
C ALA A 409 -23.86 4.59 14.08
N ALA A 410 -25.04 4.64 13.47
CA ALA A 410 -26.19 3.87 13.90
C ALA A 410 -25.86 2.39 13.67
N THR A 411 -24.86 1.88 14.39
CA THR A 411 -24.85 0.47 14.72
C THR A 411 -26.13 0.26 15.52
N GLU A 412 -27.02 -0.60 15.04
CA GLU A 412 -28.37 -0.87 15.57
C GLU A 412 -28.42 -1.33 17.05
N ASN A 413 -27.33 -1.23 17.81
CA ASN A 413 -27.25 -1.47 19.25
C ASN A 413 -26.29 -0.49 19.98
N ALA A 414 -25.96 0.68 19.42
CA ALA A 414 -25.14 1.67 20.12
C ALA A 414 -25.95 2.41 21.18
N PHE A 415 -25.44 2.42 22.41
CA PHE A 415 -26.01 3.14 23.55
C PHE A 415 -26.27 4.62 23.22
N SER A 416 -27.53 5.04 23.25
CA SER A 416 -27.94 6.42 23.01
C SER A 416 -28.33 7.12 24.32
N LEU A 417 -27.84 8.34 24.52
CA LEU A 417 -28.21 9.18 25.67
C LEU A 417 -29.60 9.84 25.55
N GLU A 418 -30.29 9.60 24.43
CA GLU A 418 -31.54 10.26 24.03
C GLU A 418 -32.79 9.48 24.44
N ASN A 419 -32.66 8.25 24.99
CA ASN A 419 -33.79 7.51 25.55
C ASN A 419 -34.21 8.09 26.91
N GLU A 420 -35.08 9.11 26.89
CA GLU A 420 -35.61 9.79 28.09
C GLU A 420 -36.84 9.10 28.71
N GLN A 421 -36.89 7.77 28.72
CA GLN A 421 -37.96 7.05 29.42
C GLN A 421 -37.70 7.07 30.93
N SER A 422 -38.06 8.16 31.61
CA SER A 422 -38.03 8.21 33.08
C SER A 422 -39.32 7.64 33.67
N LEU A 423 -39.22 6.50 34.37
CA LEU A 423 -40.34 5.81 35.02
C LEU A 423 -40.42 6.21 36.50
N LYS A 424 -41.63 6.54 36.97
CA LYS A 424 -41.87 6.83 38.39
C LYS A 424 -42.03 5.53 39.18
N VAL A 425 -41.05 5.22 40.01
CA VAL A 425 -40.99 4.03 40.88
C VAL A 425 -41.05 4.40 42.36
N ALA A 426 -41.25 3.41 43.24
CA ALA A 426 -41.36 3.66 44.68
C ALA A 426 -40.03 4.24 45.25
N PRO A 427 -40.06 5.22 46.17
CA PRO A 427 -38.84 5.80 46.75
C PRO A 427 -37.90 4.78 47.40
N LYS A 428 -38.47 3.71 47.99
CA LYS A 428 -37.69 2.59 48.55
C LYS A 428 -36.87 1.84 47.49
N PHE A 429 -37.37 1.76 46.26
CA PHE A 429 -36.65 1.12 45.15
C PHE A 429 -35.52 2.01 44.63
N VAL A 430 -35.75 3.31 44.49
CA VAL A 430 -34.69 4.28 44.14
C VAL A 430 -33.56 4.24 45.16
N ALA A 431 -33.88 4.16 46.46
CA ALA A 431 -32.89 4.01 47.52
C ALA A 431 -32.09 2.69 47.44
N GLN A 432 -32.69 1.59 46.98
CA GLN A 432 -31.97 0.34 46.74
C GLN A 432 -31.05 0.42 45.51
N LEU A 433 -31.46 1.15 44.46
CA LEU A 433 -30.62 1.41 43.30
C LEU A 433 -29.43 2.32 43.63
N GLU A 434 -29.60 3.26 44.56
CA GLU A 434 -28.49 4.08 45.05
C GLU A 434 -27.35 3.22 45.63
N GLU A 435 -27.67 2.16 46.36
CA GLU A 435 -26.67 1.21 46.86
C GLU A 435 -25.96 0.46 45.71
N VAL A 436 -26.65 0.22 44.59
CA VAL A 436 -26.03 -0.33 43.37
C VAL A 436 -25.07 0.67 42.74
N TYR A 437 -25.45 1.94 42.65
CA TYR A 437 -24.57 3.00 42.11
C TYR A 437 -23.33 3.20 42.99
N LYS A 438 -23.52 3.23 44.32
CA LYS A 438 -22.41 3.30 45.29
C LYS A 438 -21.50 2.08 45.22
N ALA A 439 -22.03 0.88 44.95
CA ALA A 439 -21.22 -0.32 44.75
C ALA A 439 -20.50 -0.35 43.38
N TYR A 440 -20.96 0.43 42.41
CA TYR A 440 -20.33 0.58 41.10
C TYR A 440 -19.12 1.52 41.12
N LEU A 441 -19.14 2.59 41.93
CA LEU A 441 -18.05 3.57 41.99
C LEU A 441 -16.68 2.96 42.33
N PRO A 442 -16.53 2.02 43.30
CA PRO A 442 -15.26 1.35 43.56
C PRO A 442 -14.69 0.57 42.35
N LEU A 443 -15.56 0.00 41.51
CA LEU A 443 -15.14 -0.68 40.27
C LEU A 443 -14.59 0.32 39.27
N LYS A 444 -15.29 1.45 39.05
CA LYS A 444 -14.81 2.57 38.23
C LYS A 444 -13.48 3.11 38.76
N ASP A 445 -13.39 3.41 40.05
CA ASP A 445 -12.21 4.00 40.68
C ASP A 445 -10.99 3.07 40.62
N ALA A 446 -11.19 1.76 40.72
CA ALA A 446 -10.11 0.81 40.53
C ALA A 446 -9.54 0.86 39.10
N LEU A 447 -10.40 0.99 38.08
CA LEU A 447 -9.97 1.14 36.68
C LEU A 447 -9.29 2.49 36.38
N VAL A 448 -9.73 3.55 37.07
CA VAL A 448 -9.06 4.87 37.05
C VAL A 448 -7.63 4.77 37.60
N ASN A 449 -7.43 3.98 38.65
CA ASN A 449 -6.12 3.79 39.29
C ASN A 449 -5.28 2.66 38.68
N ASP A 450 -5.65 2.13 37.51
CA ASP A 450 -4.98 1.00 36.83
C ASP A 450 -4.88 -0.29 37.70
N ASP A 451 -5.74 -0.44 38.71
CA ASP A 451 -5.71 -1.56 39.66
C ASP A 451 -6.69 -2.68 39.26
N SER A 452 -6.20 -3.59 38.42
CA SER A 452 -6.96 -4.76 37.94
C SER A 452 -7.43 -5.70 39.07
N ALA A 453 -6.62 -5.86 40.12
CA ALA A 453 -6.95 -6.75 41.23
C ALA A 453 -8.10 -6.19 42.08
N LYS A 454 -8.04 -4.89 42.39
CA LYS A 454 -9.10 -4.19 43.10
C LYS A 454 -10.37 -4.09 42.25
N ALA A 455 -10.26 -3.84 40.95
CA ALA A 455 -11.41 -3.81 40.04
C ALA A 455 -12.14 -5.16 40.08
N LYS A 456 -11.40 -6.27 39.99
CA LYS A 456 -11.96 -7.62 40.11
C LYS A 456 -12.60 -7.89 41.48
N ALA A 457 -12.02 -7.38 42.56
CA ALA A 457 -12.59 -7.53 43.90
C ALA A 457 -13.92 -6.76 44.05
N SER A 458 -14.00 -5.53 43.53
CA SER A 458 -15.19 -4.67 43.58
C SER A 458 -16.40 -5.26 42.86
N VAL A 459 -16.21 -6.11 41.85
CA VAL A 459 -17.30 -6.82 41.17
C VAL A 459 -18.18 -7.63 42.14
N SER A 460 -17.58 -8.26 43.16
CA SER A 460 -18.34 -9.07 44.13
C SER A 460 -19.30 -8.24 44.96
N GLN A 461 -18.90 -7.01 45.30
CA GLN A 461 -19.73 -6.04 46.02
C GLN A 461 -20.88 -5.56 45.12
N LEU A 462 -20.59 -5.20 43.87
CA LEU A 462 -21.61 -4.77 42.91
C LEU A 462 -22.64 -5.88 42.62
N LYS A 463 -22.20 -7.13 42.41
CA LYS A 463 -23.12 -8.27 42.25
C LYS A 463 -24.02 -8.47 43.46
N SER A 464 -23.49 -8.30 44.67
CA SER A 464 -24.26 -8.43 45.91
C SER A 464 -25.32 -7.33 46.02
N ALA A 465 -24.97 -6.09 45.69
CA ALA A 465 -25.91 -4.97 45.67
C ALA A 465 -27.05 -5.19 44.66
N ILE A 466 -26.72 -5.61 43.43
CA ILE A 466 -27.71 -5.92 42.37
C ILE A 466 -28.68 -7.04 42.79
N ASN A 467 -28.18 -8.07 43.50
CA ASN A 467 -29.01 -9.17 43.96
C ASN A 467 -29.88 -8.83 45.17
N ALA A 468 -29.49 -7.83 45.97
CA ALA A 468 -30.23 -7.38 47.14
C ALA A 468 -31.45 -6.50 46.82
N VAL A 469 -31.57 -6.01 45.57
CA VAL A 469 -32.71 -5.18 45.15
C VAL A 469 -34.01 -6.00 45.16
N ASP A 470 -35.01 -5.50 45.87
CA ASP A 470 -36.30 -6.15 46.04
C ASP A 470 -37.22 -5.83 44.85
N MET A 471 -37.43 -6.85 44.04
CA MET A 471 -38.21 -6.77 42.80
C MET A 471 -39.71 -6.64 43.04
N SER A 472 -40.20 -6.97 44.24
CA SER A 472 -41.62 -6.83 44.59
C SER A 472 -42.08 -5.37 44.68
N LEU A 473 -41.12 -4.44 44.77
CA LEU A 473 -41.35 -3.00 44.77
C LEU A 473 -41.72 -2.43 43.39
N LEU A 474 -41.44 -3.18 42.32
CA LEU A 474 -41.76 -2.82 40.93
C LEU A 474 -43.14 -3.36 40.56
N LYS A 475 -44.18 -2.57 40.80
CA LYS A 475 -45.59 -2.95 40.53
C LYS A 475 -46.02 -2.73 39.07
N GLN A 476 -45.24 -1.97 38.30
CA GLN A 476 -45.49 -1.68 36.87
C GLN A 476 -44.81 -2.75 36.02
N SER A 477 -45.50 -3.31 35.03
CA SER A 477 -44.96 -4.39 34.18
C SER A 477 -43.71 -3.95 33.42
N GLU A 478 -43.73 -2.73 32.87
CA GLU A 478 -42.62 -2.16 32.09
C GLU A 478 -41.35 -1.94 32.95
N ALA A 479 -41.49 -1.34 34.14
CA ALA A 479 -40.37 -1.14 35.06
C ALA A 479 -39.76 -2.48 35.53
N HIS A 480 -40.60 -3.49 35.75
CA HIS A 480 -40.15 -4.83 36.15
C HIS A 480 -39.38 -5.53 35.03
N GLU A 481 -39.87 -5.44 33.79
CA GLU A 481 -39.23 -6.03 32.61
C GLU A 481 -37.87 -5.41 32.32
N ILE A 482 -37.77 -4.06 32.32
CA ILE A 482 -36.50 -3.33 32.11
C ILE A 482 -35.49 -3.70 33.20
N TRP A 483 -35.90 -3.71 34.47
CA TRP A 483 -35.01 -4.11 35.55
C TRP A 483 -34.53 -5.56 35.38
N MET A 484 -35.42 -6.48 34.99
CA MET A 484 -35.07 -7.89 34.81
C MET A 484 -34.10 -8.13 33.66
N SER A 485 -34.34 -7.51 32.50
CA SER A 485 -33.46 -7.62 31.34
C SER A 485 -32.07 -7.08 31.67
N THR A 486 -32.01 -5.87 32.22
CA THR A 486 -30.74 -5.19 32.53
C THR A 486 -30.00 -5.88 33.68
N LYS A 487 -30.71 -6.38 34.70
CA LYS A 487 -30.11 -7.18 35.79
C LYS A 487 -29.44 -8.44 35.27
N ARG A 488 -30.11 -9.20 34.40
CA ARG A 488 -29.56 -10.44 33.83
C ARG A 488 -28.30 -10.15 33.02
N GLU A 489 -28.34 -9.11 32.19
CA GLU A 489 -27.21 -8.71 31.34
C GLU A 489 -26.03 -8.20 32.18
N LEU A 490 -26.28 -7.33 33.16
CA LEU A 490 -25.26 -6.84 34.09
C LEU A 490 -24.57 -7.98 34.85
N LEU A 491 -25.34 -8.96 35.36
CA LEU A 491 -24.76 -10.08 36.10
C LEU A 491 -23.87 -10.96 35.22
N ASP A 492 -24.25 -11.18 33.96
CA ASP A 492 -23.43 -11.91 32.99
C ASP A 492 -22.14 -11.15 32.64
N GLN A 493 -22.25 -9.86 32.32
CA GLN A 493 -21.09 -9.00 32.03
C GLN A 493 -20.12 -8.92 33.21
N LEU A 494 -20.63 -8.78 34.44
CA LEU A 494 -19.84 -8.80 35.66
C LEU A 494 -19.18 -10.17 35.91
N GLN A 495 -19.81 -11.27 35.51
CA GLN A 495 -19.19 -12.60 35.54
C GLN A 495 -18.03 -12.72 34.55
N GLN A 496 -18.21 -12.25 33.32
CA GLN A 496 -17.14 -12.23 32.34
C GLN A 496 -15.97 -11.33 32.79
N PHE A 497 -16.27 -10.14 33.33
CA PHE A 497 -15.28 -9.20 33.86
C PHE A 497 -14.43 -9.85 34.95
N GLN A 498 -15.05 -10.56 35.91
CA GLN A 498 -14.37 -11.18 37.03
C GLN A 498 -13.37 -12.27 36.60
N GLN A 499 -13.54 -12.87 35.42
CA GLN A 499 -12.63 -13.88 34.87
C GLN A 499 -11.38 -13.25 34.25
N LYS A 500 -11.40 -11.95 33.90
CA LYS A 500 -10.29 -11.28 33.24
C LYS A 500 -9.27 -10.73 34.24
N VAL A 501 -7.99 -10.90 33.90
CA VAL A 501 -6.84 -10.37 34.65
C VAL A 501 -6.18 -9.21 33.90
N ASP A 502 -6.23 -9.24 32.57
CA ASP A 502 -5.69 -8.18 31.72
C ASP A 502 -6.55 -6.90 31.81
N LEU A 503 -5.89 -5.77 32.06
CA LEU A 503 -6.55 -4.48 32.28
C LEU A 503 -7.23 -3.95 31.00
N LYS A 504 -6.67 -4.23 29.82
CA LYS A 504 -7.26 -3.79 28.54
C LYS A 504 -8.54 -4.56 28.25
N GLU A 505 -8.55 -5.87 28.51
CA GLU A 505 -9.77 -6.68 28.42
C GLU A 505 -10.83 -6.26 29.45
N GLN A 506 -10.44 -5.97 30.69
CA GLN A 506 -11.35 -5.46 31.73
C GLN A 506 -12.00 -4.13 31.30
N ARG A 507 -11.22 -3.18 30.78
CA ARG A 507 -11.74 -1.91 30.26
C ARG A 507 -12.72 -2.08 29.11
N LYS A 508 -12.48 -3.05 28.23
CA LYS A 508 -13.43 -3.39 27.16
C LYS A 508 -14.76 -3.90 27.70
N LEU A 509 -14.72 -4.76 28.73
CA LEU A 509 -15.92 -5.28 29.39
C LEU A 509 -16.61 -4.26 30.29
N PHE A 510 -15.91 -3.22 30.73
CA PHE A 510 -16.48 -2.14 31.55
C PHE A 510 -17.45 -1.25 30.77
N ILE A 511 -17.23 -1.06 29.46
CA ILE A 511 -18.08 -0.22 28.59
C ILE A 511 -19.56 -0.60 28.71
N PRO A 512 -19.97 -1.85 28.40
CA PRO A 512 -21.39 -2.22 28.46
C PRO A 512 -21.93 -2.29 29.90
N ILE A 513 -21.09 -2.58 30.90
CA ILE A 513 -21.49 -2.51 32.32
C ILE A 513 -21.91 -1.08 32.68
N SER A 514 -21.08 -0.13 32.27
CA SER A 514 -21.28 1.29 32.53
C SER A 514 -22.53 1.82 31.81
N GLU A 515 -22.73 1.46 30.55
CA GLU A 515 -23.91 1.82 29.76
C GLU A 515 -25.21 1.30 30.40
N ASN A 516 -25.21 0.06 30.89
CA ASN A 516 -26.34 -0.52 31.60
C ASN A 516 -26.62 0.21 32.94
N ILE A 517 -25.59 0.59 33.69
CA ILE A 517 -25.75 1.40 34.91
C ILE A 517 -26.30 2.79 34.61
N ILE A 518 -25.83 3.45 33.55
CA ILE A 518 -26.37 4.76 33.13
C ILE A 518 -27.82 4.62 32.69
N THR A 519 -28.17 3.56 31.96
CA THR A 519 -29.56 3.28 31.56
C THR A 519 -30.45 3.20 32.80
N LEU A 520 -30.06 2.44 33.82
CA LEU A 520 -30.80 2.35 35.08
C LEU A 520 -30.95 3.70 35.77
N ALA A 521 -29.88 4.50 35.83
CA ALA A 521 -29.89 5.83 36.43
C ALA A 521 -30.80 6.81 35.68
N GLN A 522 -30.87 6.73 34.35
CA GLN A 522 -31.76 7.55 33.53
C GLN A 522 -33.22 7.11 33.63
N THR A 523 -33.46 5.80 33.63
CA THR A 523 -34.82 5.23 33.67
C THR A 523 -35.46 5.38 35.04
N PHE A 524 -34.76 5.05 36.13
CA PHE A 524 -35.33 4.99 37.47
C PHE A 524 -34.94 6.18 38.37
N GLY A 525 -33.98 7.00 37.95
CA GLY A 525 -33.44 8.11 38.73
C GLY A 525 -32.36 7.69 39.73
N ALA A 526 -31.78 8.70 40.38
CA ALA A 526 -30.81 8.58 41.46
C ALA A 526 -31.22 9.53 42.62
N THR A 527 -30.85 9.17 43.84
CA THR A 527 -31.11 10.03 45.02
C THR A 527 -30.02 11.08 45.20
N GLU A 528 -28.80 10.79 44.76
CA GLU A 528 -27.68 11.71 44.70
C GLU A 528 -27.47 12.23 43.27
N THR A 529 -26.84 13.39 43.11
CA THR A 529 -26.53 13.94 41.79
C THR A 529 -25.42 13.10 41.15
N ALA A 530 -25.67 12.59 39.94
CA ALA A 530 -24.69 11.82 39.18
C ALA A 530 -24.39 12.47 37.82
N TYR A 531 -23.14 12.36 37.38
CA TYR A 531 -22.65 12.90 36.13
C TYR A 531 -22.34 11.77 35.16
N VAL A 532 -22.95 11.80 33.98
CA VAL A 532 -22.59 10.94 32.87
C VAL A 532 -21.45 11.61 32.11
N GLN A 533 -20.26 11.05 32.23
CA GLN A 533 -19.04 11.50 31.58
C GLN A 533 -18.77 10.68 30.32
N PHE A 534 -18.05 11.24 29.35
CA PHE A 534 -17.79 10.66 28.03
C PHE A 534 -16.32 10.77 27.63
N CYS A 535 -15.80 9.73 26.98
CA CYS A 535 -14.45 9.71 26.41
C CYS A 535 -14.57 9.37 24.91
N PRO A 536 -14.17 10.28 23.99
CA PRO A 536 -14.28 10.04 22.55
C PRO A 536 -13.27 9.02 22.01
N MET A 537 -12.16 8.77 22.73
CA MET A 537 -11.09 7.88 22.29
C MET A 537 -11.27 6.42 22.74
N ALA A 538 -12.25 6.16 23.62
CA ALA A 538 -12.57 4.81 24.08
C ALA A 538 -13.13 3.95 22.93
N ASP A 539 -13.11 2.62 23.12
CA ASP A 539 -13.59 1.62 22.16
C ASP A 539 -13.13 1.85 20.69
N ASN A 540 -11.82 1.93 20.48
CA ASN A 540 -11.24 2.19 19.15
C ASN A 540 -11.72 3.49 18.49
N ASN A 541 -11.94 4.56 19.27
CA ASN A 541 -12.48 5.86 18.86
C ASN A 541 -13.97 5.84 18.49
N LYS A 542 -14.74 4.83 18.93
CA LYS A 542 -16.21 4.86 18.91
C LYS A 542 -16.79 5.65 20.09
N GLY A 543 -15.99 5.83 21.14
CA GLY A 543 -16.35 6.53 22.37
C GLY A 543 -17.05 5.62 23.38
N ALA A 544 -17.04 6.03 24.66
CA ALA A 544 -17.72 5.31 25.74
C ALA A 544 -18.10 6.23 26.90
N TYR A 545 -19.17 5.87 27.62
CA TYR A 545 -19.75 6.65 28.71
C TYR A 545 -19.50 6.04 30.08
N TRP A 546 -19.43 6.85 31.13
CA TRP A 546 -19.46 6.37 32.51
C TRP A 546 -20.17 7.27 33.49
N LEU A 547 -20.72 6.65 34.53
CA LEU A 547 -21.33 7.37 35.65
C LEU A 547 -20.25 7.79 36.68
N SER A 548 -20.35 9.00 37.19
CA SER A 548 -19.47 9.59 38.20
C SER A 548 -20.29 10.38 39.22
N ASP A 549 -19.82 10.45 40.47
CA ASP A 549 -20.35 11.28 41.56
C ASP A 549 -19.72 12.68 41.61
N GLU A 550 -18.58 12.87 40.94
CA GLU A 550 -17.86 14.13 40.85
C GLU A 550 -17.94 14.74 39.43
N THR A 551 -17.84 16.08 39.33
CA THR A 551 -17.73 16.81 38.06
C THR A 551 -16.34 16.70 37.44
N GLU A 552 -15.31 16.41 38.24
CA GLU A 552 -13.94 16.22 37.76
C GLU A 552 -13.85 14.94 36.91
N ILE A 553 -13.19 15.04 35.75
CA ILE A 553 -13.02 13.90 34.85
C ILE A 553 -11.90 13.01 35.36
N LYS A 554 -12.26 11.77 35.70
CA LYS A 554 -11.32 10.69 36.05
C LYS A 554 -11.62 9.48 35.17
N ASN A 555 -10.82 9.31 34.11
CA ASN A 555 -11.11 8.41 33.00
C ASN A 555 -10.78 6.93 33.33
N PRO A 556 -11.79 6.04 33.43
CA PRO A 556 -11.57 4.62 33.74
C PRO A 556 -11.01 3.80 32.56
N TYR A 557 -11.12 4.30 31.32
CA TYR A 557 -10.69 3.60 30.11
C TYR A 557 -9.19 3.76 29.80
N PHE A 558 -8.57 4.82 30.31
CA PHE A 558 -7.14 5.09 30.08
C PHE A 558 -6.33 5.27 31.37
N GLY A 559 -6.97 5.42 32.52
CA GLY A 559 -6.31 5.50 33.83
C GLY A 559 -5.24 6.58 33.87
N ALA A 560 -4.06 6.26 34.40
CA ALA A 560 -2.95 7.21 34.52
C ALA A 560 -2.45 7.76 33.18
N SER A 561 -2.71 7.07 32.06
CA SER A 561 -2.25 7.50 30.74
C SER A 561 -2.98 8.76 30.24
N MET A 562 -4.26 8.91 30.56
CA MET A 562 -5.11 10.04 30.13
C MET A 562 -6.21 10.34 31.16
N LEU A 563 -5.80 10.57 32.41
CA LEU A 563 -6.69 10.65 33.57
C LEU A 563 -7.81 11.71 33.42
N THR A 564 -7.46 12.88 32.88
CA THR A 564 -8.37 14.03 32.74
C THR A 564 -9.07 14.10 31.38
N CYS A 565 -8.89 13.11 30.52
CA CYS A 565 -9.45 13.11 29.17
C CYS A 565 -10.93 12.71 29.17
N GLY A 566 -11.81 13.63 28.76
CA GLY A 566 -13.25 13.41 28.63
C GLY A 566 -14.03 14.70 28.88
N ASN A 567 -15.36 14.59 28.84
CA ASN A 567 -16.26 15.69 29.15
C ASN A 567 -17.53 15.18 29.86
N VAL A 568 -18.20 16.04 30.62
CA VAL A 568 -19.53 15.74 31.16
C VAL A 568 -20.53 15.84 30.01
N ALA A 569 -21.25 14.75 29.73
CA ALA A 569 -22.24 14.65 28.66
C ALA A 569 -23.67 14.91 29.16
N LYS A 570 -24.02 14.46 30.37
CA LYS A 570 -25.35 14.67 30.97
C LYS A 570 -25.24 14.71 32.49
N THR A 571 -26.09 15.49 33.16
CA THR A 571 -26.23 15.49 34.62
C THR A 571 -27.58 14.88 34.99
N ILE A 572 -27.57 13.87 35.85
CA ILE A 572 -28.76 13.24 36.42
C ILE A 572 -28.99 13.88 37.79
N THR A 573 -29.99 14.74 37.91
CA THR A 573 -30.33 15.41 39.17
C THR A 573 -31.20 14.53 40.06
N SER A 574 -30.99 14.65 41.38
CA SER A 574 -31.81 14.00 42.41
C SER A 574 -33.31 14.25 42.18
N LYS A 575 -34.13 13.19 42.25
CA LYS A 575 -35.60 13.23 42.07
C LYS A 575 -36.36 12.88 43.34
#